data_AF-A0A2V9V1D3-F1
#
_entry.id   AF-A0A2V9V1D3-F1
#
_cell.length_a   1.000
_cell.length_b   1.000
_cell.length_c   1.000
_cell.angle_alpha   90.00
_cell.angle_beta   90.00
_cell.angle_gamma   90.00
#
_symmetry.space_group_name_H-M   'P 1'
#
loop_
_entity.id
_entity.type
_entity.pdbx_description
1 polymer ?
#
loop_
_entity_poly.entity_id
_entity_poly.type
_entity_poly.pdbx_seq_one_letter_code
_entity_poly.pdbx_strand_id
1 'polypeptide(L)'
;MVRSFLIAIAIAALTYNSSAQRLDEGNHSRTHVHSTDAGLIDGAQHPELIPDSTAYRLFLITVSEKPNPTSKEAERQLAFLTAAGLDRDDIEAAIPILATFKAQYTDLIAGYNKAVASANATGIAPDLATFLQQRESLVQFTRDALASALTHAGMDRVHAHVQREKRKMKVAKEAQ
;
A
#
# COMPACT_ATOMS: atom_id res chain seq x y z
N MET A 1 4.75 28.95 15.27
CA MET A 1 5.67 27.82 15.02
C MET A 1 4.83 26.56 14.83
N VAL A 2 4.43 26.23 13.61
CA VAL A 2 3.64 25.02 13.31
C VAL A 2 4.61 23.97 12.82
N ARG A 3 4.67 22.84 13.53
CA ARG A 3 5.56 21.71 13.24
C ARG A 3 5.09 21.01 11.96
N SER A 4 5.94 20.99 10.95
CA SER A 4 5.74 20.25 9.70
C SER A 4 5.58 18.75 9.99
N PHE A 5 4.39 18.21 9.76
CA PHE A 5 4.17 16.76 9.72
C PHE A 5 4.33 16.28 8.27
N LEU A 6 5.55 15.90 7.91
CA LEU A 6 5.82 15.08 6.74
C LEU A 6 5.43 13.63 7.08
N ILE A 7 4.25 13.19 6.64
CA ILE A 7 3.90 11.76 6.68
C ILE A 7 4.62 11.11 5.50
N ALA A 8 5.85 10.65 5.75
CA ALA A 8 6.56 9.79 4.83
C ALA A 8 5.92 8.38 4.88
N ILE A 9 5.13 8.04 3.87
CA ILE A 9 4.71 6.65 3.64
C ILE A 9 5.91 5.93 3.01
N ALA A 10 6.77 5.36 3.85
CA ALA A 10 7.87 4.51 3.40
C ALA A 10 7.31 3.13 3.02
N ILE A 11 7.08 2.91 1.73
CA ILE A 11 6.93 1.57 1.17
C ILE A 11 8.35 0.99 1.04
N ALA A 12 8.81 0.27 2.05
CA ALA A 12 10.03 -0.52 1.94
C ALA A 12 9.71 -1.81 1.18
N ALA A 13 9.81 -1.76 -0.16
CA ALA A 13 9.95 -2.96 -0.96
C ALA A 13 11.33 -3.56 -0.67
N LEU A 14 11.37 -4.75 -0.04
CA LEU A 14 12.60 -5.50 0.16
C LEU A 14 13.17 -5.93 -1.20
N THR A 15 14.14 -5.19 -1.72
CA THR A 15 15.16 -5.73 -2.61
C THR A 15 16.41 -6.04 -1.80
N TYR A 16 16.56 -7.32 -1.46
CA TYR A 16 17.81 -7.86 -0.94
C TYR A 16 18.84 -7.87 -2.08
N ASN A 17 19.86 -7.04 -2.01
CA ASN A 17 21.07 -7.24 -2.79
C ASN A 17 22.30 -6.98 -1.92
N SER A 18 22.89 -8.07 -1.44
CA SER A 18 24.12 -8.07 -0.66
C SER A 18 25.31 -8.13 -1.62
N SER A 19 26.13 -7.09 -1.68
CA SER A 19 27.51 -7.15 -2.20
C SER A 19 28.37 -6.05 -1.59
N ALA A 20 29.17 -6.47 -0.61
CA ALA A 20 30.39 -5.92 -0.02
C ALA A 20 30.88 -4.52 -0.43
N GLN A 21 30.98 -3.63 0.57
CA GLN A 21 32.15 -2.74 0.72
C GLN A 21 32.59 -2.72 2.19
N ARG A 22 33.80 -3.22 2.45
CA ARG A 22 34.58 -2.96 3.68
C ARG A 22 35.26 -1.60 3.53
N LEU A 23 35.15 -0.75 4.55
CA LEU A 23 36.17 0.15 5.13
C LEU A 23 35.56 0.58 6.48
N ASP A 24 36.11 0.17 7.62
CA ASP A 24 37.25 0.73 8.35
C ASP A 24 36.72 1.31 9.68
N GLU A 25 37.51 1.12 10.71
CA GLU A 25 37.14 1.15 12.12
C GLU A 25 36.98 2.58 12.66
N GLY A 26 35.85 2.83 13.33
CA GLY A 26 35.58 4.10 14.00
C GLY A 26 34.60 3.90 15.15
N ASN A 27 35.14 3.47 16.28
CA ASN A 27 34.49 3.33 17.59
C ASN A 27 33.51 4.48 17.89
N HIS A 28 32.23 4.27 17.57
CA HIS A 28 31.11 4.85 18.28
C HIS A 28 30.14 3.70 18.51
N SER A 29 30.08 3.21 19.74
CA SER A 29 28.90 2.48 20.21
C SER A 29 27.71 3.45 20.18
N ARG A 30 27.18 3.72 18.98
CA ARG A 30 25.80 4.12 18.81
C ARG A 30 25.01 2.87 19.13
N THR A 31 24.63 2.74 20.39
CA THR A 31 23.44 1.99 20.75
C THR A 31 22.31 2.61 19.92
N HIS A 32 22.04 2.03 18.76
CA HIS A 32 20.85 2.31 17.99
C HIS A 32 19.69 1.75 18.82
N VAL A 33 19.23 2.56 19.79
CA VAL A 33 17.96 2.35 20.46
C VAL A 33 16.92 2.59 19.37
N HIS A 34 16.55 1.53 18.65
CA HIS A 34 15.31 1.50 17.93
C HIS A 34 14.21 1.57 18.99
N SER A 35 13.83 2.79 19.38
CA SER A 35 12.52 3.00 20.00
C SER A 35 11.54 2.28 19.12
N THR A 36 10.94 1.21 19.63
CA THR A 36 9.71 0.66 19.09
C THR A 36 8.69 1.79 19.21
N ASP A 37 8.58 2.59 18.15
CA ASP A 37 7.70 3.74 18.07
C ASP A 37 6.31 3.29 18.51
N ALA A 38 5.75 3.94 19.53
CA ALA A 38 4.47 3.61 20.16
C ALA A 38 3.24 3.71 19.20
N GLY A 39 3.47 3.86 17.90
CA GLY A 39 2.48 3.91 16.84
C GLY A 39 2.75 2.95 15.67
N LEU A 40 3.80 2.12 15.67
CA LEU A 40 4.03 1.15 14.59
C LEU A 40 3.45 -0.22 14.95
N ILE A 41 2.57 -0.75 14.11
CA ILE A 41 2.04 -2.11 14.21
C ILE A 41 2.92 -3.00 13.33
N ASP A 42 3.59 -3.98 13.95
CA ASP A 42 4.34 -5.02 13.25
C ASP A 42 3.45 -6.24 13.03
N GLY A 43 3.01 -6.45 11.78
CA GLY A 43 2.15 -7.56 11.41
C GLY A 43 2.79 -8.93 11.60
N ALA A 44 4.12 -9.03 11.69
CA ALA A 44 4.78 -10.29 12.02
C ALA A 44 4.47 -10.76 13.45
N GLN A 45 4.22 -9.82 14.36
CA GLN A 45 3.89 -10.09 15.76
C GLN A 45 2.37 -10.04 16.01
N HIS A 46 1.70 -9.04 15.43
CA HIS A 46 0.30 -8.74 15.68
C HIS A 46 -0.47 -8.48 14.37
N PRO A 47 -0.61 -9.49 13.49
CA PRO A 47 -1.33 -9.33 12.22
C PRO A 47 -2.80 -8.94 12.43
N GLU A 48 -3.41 -9.35 13.54
CA GLU A 48 -4.79 -9.02 13.92
C GLU A 48 -5.01 -7.52 14.17
N LEU A 49 -3.96 -6.76 14.51
CA LEU A 49 -4.05 -5.32 14.74
C LEU A 49 -4.05 -4.51 13.45
N ILE A 50 -3.73 -5.12 12.30
CA ILE A 50 -3.80 -4.47 11.00
C ILE A 50 -5.25 -4.50 10.52
N PRO A 51 -5.92 -3.36 10.30
CA PRO A 51 -7.27 -3.35 9.75
C PRO A 51 -7.30 -3.97 8.36
N ASP A 52 -8.36 -4.71 8.05
CA ASP A 52 -8.50 -5.32 6.73
C ASP A 52 -8.52 -4.30 5.60
N SER A 53 -9.12 -3.12 5.82
CA SER A 53 -9.09 -2.05 4.82
C SER A 53 -7.66 -1.60 4.49
N THR A 54 -6.79 -1.53 5.50
CA THR A 54 -5.36 -1.22 5.32
C THR A 54 -4.64 -2.34 4.57
N ALA A 55 -4.91 -3.60 4.90
CA ALA A 55 -4.31 -4.75 4.22
C ALA A 55 -4.72 -4.82 2.75
N TYR A 56 -6.01 -4.64 2.45
CA TYR A 56 -6.53 -4.57 1.09
C TYR A 56 -5.96 -3.37 0.34
N ARG A 57 -5.87 -2.20 0.96
CA ARG A 57 -5.26 -1.02 0.35
C ARG A 57 -3.83 -1.30 -0.10
N LEU A 58 -3.01 -1.88 0.78
CA LEU A 58 -1.62 -2.22 0.44
C LEU A 58 -1.56 -3.25 -0.70
N PHE A 59 -2.37 -4.31 -0.62
CA PHE A 59 -2.48 -5.31 -1.69
C PHE A 59 -2.86 -4.66 -3.04
N LEU A 60 -3.93 -3.87 -3.08
CA LEU A 60 -4.43 -3.21 -4.29
C LEU A 60 -3.39 -2.26 -4.88
N ILE A 61 -2.68 -1.48 -4.07
CA ILE A 61 -1.60 -0.60 -4.55
C ILE A 61 -0.46 -1.41 -5.19
N THR A 62 -0.13 -2.57 -4.62
CA THR A 62 0.95 -3.44 -5.10
C THR A 62 0.60 -4.17 -6.39
N VAL A 63 -0.63 -4.68 -6.52
CA VAL A 63 -1.04 -5.53 -7.65
C VAL A 63 -1.63 -4.73 -8.83
N SER A 64 -1.98 -3.47 -8.62
CA SER A 64 -2.56 -2.64 -9.67
C SER A 64 -1.51 -1.96 -10.55
N GLU A 65 -1.68 -2.13 -11.85
CA GLU A 65 -0.91 -1.44 -12.89
C GLU A 65 -1.74 -0.37 -13.58
N LYS A 66 -1.06 0.58 -14.21
CA LYS A 66 -1.72 1.66 -14.97
C LYS A 66 -2.52 1.07 -16.15
N PRO A 67 -3.51 1.82 -16.68
CA PRO A 67 -4.08 1.50 -17.98
C PRO A 67 -2.97 1.41 -19.04
N ASN A 68 -3.02 0.37 -19.87
CA ASN A 68 -1.99 0.04 -20.87
C ASN A 68 -0.59 -0.18 -20.24
N PRO A 69 -0.42 -1.21 -19.41
CA PRO A 69 0.88 -1.55 -18.84
C PRO A 69 1.88 -1.95 -19.93
N THR A 70 3.16 -1.70 -19.70
CA THR A 70 4.24 -2.33 -20.48
C THR A 70 4.24 -3.84 -20.27
N SER A 71 4.86 -4.62 -21.15
CA SER A 71 4.90 -6.09 -21.01
C SER A 71 5.45 -6.54 -19.66
N LYS A 72 6.50 -5.88 -19.15
CA LYS A 72 7.09 -6.18 -17.84
C LYS A 72 6.15 -5.86 -16.67
N GLU A 73 5.37 -4.78 -16.77
CA GLU A 73 4.36 -4.43 -15.76
C GLU A 73 3.21 -5.45 -15.77
N ALA A 74 2.74 -5.84 -16.96
CA ALA A 74 1.73 -6.87 -17.12
C ALA A 74 2.18 -8.24 -16.57
N GLU A 75 3.41 -8.66 -16.86
CA GLU A 75 4.02 -9.89 -16.32
C GLU A 75 4.10 -9.86 -14.79
N ARG A 76 4.49 -8.72 -14.21
CA ARG A 76 4.54 -8.53 -12.76
C ARG A 76 3.14 -8.62 -12.13
N GLN A 77 2.15 -7.96 -12.72
CA GLN A 77 0.76 -8.03 -12.26
C GLN A 77 0.25 -9.47 -12.31
N LEU A 78 0.49 -10.17 -13.42
CA LEU A 78 0.12 -11.58 -13.58
C LEU A 78 0.77 -12.45 -12.51
N ALA A 79 2.06 -12.25 -12.23
CA ALA A 79 2.77 -12.99 -11.19
C ALA A 79 2.16 -12.77 -9.80
N PHE A 80 1.79 -11.52 -9.45
CA PHE A 80 1.13 -11.22 -8.17
C PHE A 80 -0.26 -11.86 -8.08
N LEU A 81 -1.08 -11.77 -9.13
CA LEU A 81 -2.42 -12.37 -9.13
C LEU A 81 -2.37 -13.90 -9.08
N THR A 82 -1.40 -14.50 -9.77
CA THR A 82 -1.14 -15.94 -9.71
C THR A 82 -0.67 -16.35 -8.31
N ALA A 83 0.17 -15.56 -7.65
CA ALA A 83 0.58 -15.79 -6.26
C ALA A 83 -0.58 -15.61 -5.25
N ALA A 84 -1.61 -14.84 -5.60
CA ALA A 84 -2.88 -14.79 -4.89
C ALA A 84 -3.78 -16.01 -5.16
N GLY A 85 -3.39 -16.88 -6.08
CA GLY A 85 -4.06 -18.14 -6.38
C GLY A 85 -5.19 -18.03 -7.40
N LEU A 86 -5.36 -16.88 -8.04
CA LEU A 86 -6.38 -16.68 -9.06
C LEU A 86 -6.03 -17.53 -10.28
N ASP A 87 -7.06 -18.09 -10.91
CA ASP A 87 -6.93 -18.74 -12.21
C ASP A 87 -7.07 -17.71 -13.33
N ARG A 88 -6.96 -18.19 -14.57
CA ARG A 88 -6.93 -17.33 -15.74
C ARG A 88 -8.17 -16.47 -15.90
N ASP A 89 -9.35 -17.04 -15.69
CA ASP A 89 -10.62 -16.34 -15.91
C ASP A 89 -10.80 -15.24 -14.85
N ASP A 90 -10.50 -15.55 -13.59
CA ASP A 90 -10.50 -14.57 -12.49
C ASP A 90 -9.43 -13.46 -12.71
N ILE A 91 -8.25 -13.81 -13.25
CA ILE A 91 -7.21 -12.83 -13.59
C ILE A 91 -7.69 -11.89 -14.68
N GLU A 92 -8.24 -12.42 -15.78
CA GLU A 92 -8.76 -11.63 -16.90
C GLU A 92 -9.88 -10.67 -16.43
N ALA A 93 -10.73 -11.11 -15.49
CA ALA A 93 -11.76 -10.27 -14.87
C ALA A 93 -11.19 -9.20 -13.91
N ALA A 94 -10.13 -9.51 -13.16
CA ALA A 94 -9.53 -8.59 -12.18
C ALA A 94 -8.78 -7.42 -12.83
N ILE A 95 -8.08 -7.66 -13.94
CA ILE A 95 -7.20 -6.67 -14.59
C ILE A 95 -7.87 -5.32 -14.84
N PRO A 96 -9.04 -5.21 -15.51
CA PRO A 96 -9.67 -3.92 -15.77
C PRO A 96 -10.07 -3.18 -14.49
N ILE A 97 -10.54 -3.90 -13.46
CA ILE A 97 -10.91 -3.32 -12.15
C ILE A 97 -9.69 -2.72 -11.47
N LEU A 98 -8.57 -3.46 -11.47
CA LEU A 98 -7.31 -2.99 -10.89
C LEU A 98 -6.73 -1.80 -11.64
N ALA A 99 -6.87 -1.75 -12.97
CA ALA A 99 -6.45 -0.60 -13.77
C ALA A 99 -7.27 0.66 -13.42
N THR A 100 -8.58 0.52 -13.25
CA THR A 100 -9.46 1.62 -12.79
C THR A 100 -9.06 2.10 -11.40
N PHE A 101 -8.83 1.19 -10.45
CA PHE A 101 -8.34 1.54 -9.12
C PHE A 101 -7.03 2.31 -9.20
N LYS A 102 -6.07 1.86 -10.01
CA LYS A 102 -4.76 2.53 -10.13
C LYS A 102 -4.90 3.97 -10.59
N ALA A 103 -5.74 4.20 -11.61
CA ALA A 103 -5.99 5.54 -12.13
C ALA A 103 -6.60 6.44 -11.05
N GLN A 104 -7.71 5.99 -10.43
CA GLN A 104 -8.42 6.75 -9.39
C GLN A 104 -7.54 7.02 -8.16
N TYR A 105 -6.74 6.03 -7.74
CA TYR A 105 -5.84 6.18 -6.60
C TYR A 105 -4.74 7.21 -6.92
N THR A 106 -4.16 7.14 -8.12
CA THR A 106 -3.11 8.09 -8.54
C THR A 106 -3.66 9.51 -8.61
N ASP A 107 -4.87 9.69 -9.15
CA ASP A 107 -5.55 10.99 -9.23
C ASP A 107 -5.87 11.55 -7.83
N LEU A 108 -6.33 10.70 -6.91
CA LEU A 108 -6.61 11.08 -5.53
C LEU A 108 -5.33 11.57 -4.82
N ILE A 109 -4.21 10.85 -4.96
CA ILE A 109 -2.91 11.26 -4.41
C ILE A 109 -2.44 12.57 -5.05
N ALA A 110 -2.55 12.71 -6.37
CA ALA A 110 -2.14 13.92 -7.08
C ALA A 110 -2.96 15.14 -6.62
N GLY A 111 -4.27 14.98 -6.44
CA GLY A 111 -5.16 16.01 -5.94
C GLY A 111 -4.79 16.47 -4.53
N TYR A 112 -4.56 15.54 -3.61
CA TYR A 112 -4.14 15.87 -2.25
C TYR A 112 -2.76 16.53 -2.21
N ASN A 113 -1.78 16.02 -2.97
CA ASN A 113 -0.45 16.61 -3.06
C ASN A 113 -0.49 18.05 -3.60
N LYS A 114 -1.38 18.34 -4.56
CA LYS A 114 -1.62 19.71 -5.05
C LYS A 114 -2.19 20.59 -3.95
N ALA A 115 -3.14 20.10 -3.15
CA ALA A 115 -3.70 20.84 -2.02
C ALA A 115 -2.64 21.13 -0.95
N VAL A 116 -1.77 20.16 -0.63
CA VAL A 116 -0.62 20.35 0.27
C VAL A 116 0.34 21.43 -0.28
N ALA A 117 0.65 21.39 -1.57
CA ALA A 117 1.51 22.39 -2.19
C ALA A 117 0.89 23.80 -2.13
N SER A 118 -0.43 23.92 -2.34
CA SER A 118 -1.16 25.19 -2.19
C SER A 118 -1.22 25.67 -0.74
N ALA A 119 -1.37 24.75 0.23
CA ALA A 119 -1.37 25.07 1.66
C ALA A 119 -0.06 25.74 2.11
N ASN A 120 1.08 25.35 1.53
CA ASN A 120 2.36 26.01 1.80
C ASN A 120 2.39 27.47 1.35
N ALA A 121 1.58 27.84 0.36
CA ALA A 121 1.47 29.22 -0.13
C ALA A 121 0.42 30.04 0.61
N THR A 122 -0.69 29.42 1.05
CA THR A 122 -1.83 30.13 1.66
C THR A 122 -1.90 30.03 3.18
N GLY A 123 -1.15 29.10 3.79
CA GLY A 123 -1.23 28.79 5.22
C GLY A 123 -2.47 27.99 5.64
N ILE A 124 -3.34 27.63 4.70
CA ILE A 124 -4.56 26.86 4.96
C ILE A 124 -4.22 25.37 4.81
N ALA A 125 -4.31 24.61 5.91
CA ALA A 125 -4.04 23.17 5.88
C ALA A 125 -5.00 22.44 4.93
N PRO A 126 -4.53 21.45 4.16
CA PRO A 126 -5.39 20.63 3.33
C PRO A 126 -6.28 19.74 4.20
N ASP A 127 -7.46 19.42 3.70
CA ASP A 127 -8.41 18.54 4.40
C ASP A 127 -7.95 17.08 4.33
N LEU A 128 -7.13 16.68 5.30
CA LEU A 128 -6.63 15.31 5.43
C LEU A 128 -7.76 14.31 5.69
N ALA A 129 -8.77 14.67 6.49
CA ALA A 129 -9.84 13.76 6.88
C ALA A 129 -10.66 13.32 5.65
N THR A 130 -11.04 14.29 4.81
CA THR A 130 -11.74 13.99 3.55
C THR A 130 -10.90 13.12 2.61
N PHE A 131 -9.59 13.40 2.48
CA PHE A 131 -8.71 12.58 1.67
C PHE A 131 -8.63 11.12 2.16
N LEU A 132 -8.47 10.92 3.48
CA LEU A 132 -8.42 9.58 4.07
C LEU A 132 -9.75 8.84 3.84
N GLN A 133 -10.89 9.50 4.01
CA GLN A 133 -12.21 8.92 3.75
C GLN A 133 -12.41 8.52 2.27
N GLN A 134 -12.00 9.37 1.34
CA GLN A 134 -12.07 9.08 -0.10
C GLN A 134 -11.21 7.88 -0.47
N ARG A 135 -10.01 7.78 0.12
CA ARG A 135 -9.10 6.65 -0.09
C ARG A 135 -9.69 5.34 0.42
N GLU A 136 -10.24 5.32 1.63
CA GLU A 136 -10.87 4.11 2.18
C GLU A 136 -12.12 3.72 1.39
N SER A 137 -12.91 4.70 0.94
CA SER A 137 -14.06 4.45 0.06
C SER A 137 -13.63 3.80 -1.26
N LEU A 138 -12.58 4.33 -1.90
CA LEU A 138 -12.04 3.77 -3.14
C LEU A 138 -11.57 2.32 -2.96
N VAL A 139 -10.90 2.00 -1.84
CA VAL A 139 -10.49 0.64 -1.51
C VAL A 139 -11.71 -0.28 -1.35
N GLN A 140 -12.73 0.17 -0.62
CA GLN A 140 -13.96 -0.58 -0.41
C GLN A 140 -14.70 -0.85 -1.72
N PHE A 141 -14.92 0.17 -2.54
CA PHE A 141 -15.54 0.03 -3.87
C PHE A 141 -14.79 -0.95 -4.76
N THR A 142 -13.45 -0.90 -4.74
CA THR A 142 -12.63 -1.81 -5.55
C THR A 142 -12.76 -3.26 -5.06
N ARG A 143 -12.78 -3.47 -3.74
CA ARG A 143 -13.00 -4.80 -3.16
C ARG A 143 -14.37 -5.36 -3.56
N ASP A 144 -15.40 -4.53 -3.54
CA ASP A 144 -16.76 -4.95 -3.87
C ASP A 144 -16.91 -5.24 -5.37
N ALA A 145 -16.22 -4.46 -6.21
CA ALA A 145 -16.12 -4.72 -7.65
C ALA A 145 -15.43 -6.06 -7.94
N LEU A 146 -14.32 -6.36 -7.25
CA LEU A 146 -13.65 -7.66 -7.36
C LEU A 146 -14.58 -8.79 -6.90
N ALA A 147 -15.24 -8.65 -5.75
CA ALA A 147 -16.16 -9.66 -5.25
C ALA A 147 -17.35 -9.93 -6.20
N SER A 148 -17.75 -8.92 -6.99
CA SER A 148 -18.82 -9.06 -7.99
C SER A 148 -18.36 -9.67 -9.31
N ALA A 149 -17.09 -9.48 -9.68
CA ALA A 149 -16.55 -9.91 -10.98
C ALA A 149 -15.86 -11.28 -10.92
N LEU A 150 -15.24 -11.62 -9.80
CA LEU A 150 -14.55 -12.89 -9.60
C LEU A 150 -15.54 -13.99 -9.24
N THR A 151 -15.13 -15.23 -9.47
CA THR A 151 -15.79 -16.37 -8.86
C THR A 151 -15.71 -16.29 -7.33
N HIS A 152 -16.64 -16.92 -6.61
CA HIS A 152 -16.57 -16.99 -5.14
C HIS A 152 -15.23 -17.58 -4.66
N ALA A 153 -14.78 -18.66 -5.31
CA ALA A 153 -13.48 -19.27 -5.02
C ALA A 153 -12.30 -18.34 -5.34
N GLY A 154 -12.39 -17.53 -6.40
CA GLY A 154 -11.41 -16.49 -6.72
C GLY A 154 -11.31 -15.45 -5.61
N MET A 155 -12.45 -14.92 -5.17
CA MET A 155 -12.50 -13.92 -4.11
C MET A 155 -12.03 -14.48 -2.75
N ASP A 156 -12.39 -15.74 -2.42
CA ASP A 156 -11.89 -16.43 -1.23
C ASP A 156 -10.34 -16.55 -1.27
N ARG A 157 -9.77 -16.84 -2.44
CA ARG A 157 -8.31 -16.93 -2.64
C ARG A 157 -7.64 -15.56 -2.47
N VAL A 158 -8.22 -14.48 -3.03
CA VAL A 158 -7.77 -13.10 -2.78
C VAL A 158 -7.79 -12.80 -1.28
N HIS A 159 -8.91 -13.05 -0.60
CA HIS A 159 -9.06 -12.75 0.82
C HIS A 159 -8.03 -13.51 1.66
N ALA A 160 -7.90 -14.81 1.44
CA ALA A 160 -6.91 -15.64 2.12
C ALA A 160 -5.48 -15.15 1.85
N HIS A 161 -5.16 -14.71 0.63
CA HIS A 161 -3.86 -14.12 0.31
C HIS A 161 -3.63 -12.84 1.10
N VAL A 162 -4.56 -11.88 1.07
CA VAL A 162 -4.45 -10.62 1.81
C VAL A 162 -4.24 -10.86 3.32
N GLN A 163 -4.98 -11.80 3.92
CA GLN A 163 -4.82 -12.14 5.34
C GLN A 163 -3.44 -12.74 5.65
N ARG A 164 -2.86 -13.55 4.75
CA ARG A 164 -1.48 -14.04 4.91
C ARG A 164 -0.46 -12.91 4.80
N GLU A 165 -0.66 -11.97 3.89
CA GLU A 165 0.24 -10.83 3.69
C GLU A 165 0.26 -9.86 4.87
N LYS A 166 -0.79 -9.81 5.71
CA LYS A 166 -0.78 -9.00 6.95
C LYS A 166 0.45 -9.30 7.81
N ARG A 167 0.94 -10.54 7.82
CA ARG A 167 2.15 -10.93 8.56
C ARG A 167 3.45 -10.30 8.06
N LYS A 168 3.43 -9.72 6.87
CA LYS A 168 4.58 -9.06 6.23
C LYS A 168 4.45 -7.53 6.23
N MET A 169 3.37 -6.99 6.80
CA MET A 169 3.10 -5.57 6.79
C MET A 169 3.64 -4.90 8.06
N LYS A 170 4.14 -3.67 7.91
CA LYS A 170 4.43 -2.76 9.01
C LYS A 170 3.68 -1.47 8.75
N VAL A 171 2.75 -1.12 9.63
CA VAL A 171 1.84 0.00 9.40
C VAL A 171 1.88 0.95 10.58
N ALA A 172 2.04 2.24 10.29
CA ALA A 172 1.85 3.26 11.31
C ALA A 172 0.36 3.36 11.63
N LYS A 173 0.01 3.57 12.90
CA LYS A 173 -1.34 3.97 13.31
C LYS A 173 -1.67 5.27 12.58
N GLU A 174 -2.73 5.24 11.79
CA GLU A 174 -3.24 6.44 11.15
C GLU A 174 -3.82 7.36 12.23
N ALA A 175 -3.55 8.66 12.11
CA ALA A 175 -4.19 9.64 12.98
C ALA A 175 -5.70 9.58 12.72
N GLN A 176 -6.46 9.11 13.71
CA GLN A 176 -7.92 9.15 13.73
C GLN A 176 -8.40 10.55 14.09
#